data_AF-A0A2W1NIT8-F1
#
_entry.id   AF-A0A2W1NIT8-F1
#
_cell.length_a   1.000
_cell.length_b   1.000
_cell.length_c   1.000
_cell.angle_alpha   90.00
_cell.angle_beta   90.00
_cell.angle_gamma   90.00
#
_symmetry.space_group_name_H-M   'P 1'
#
loop_
_entity.id
_entity.type
_entity.pdbx_description
1 polymer ?
#
loop_
_entity_poly.entity_id
_entity_poly.type
_entity_poly.pdbx_seq_one_letter_code
_entity_poly.pdbx_strand_id
1 'polypeptide(L)'
;MTTILAFDIETVPDVQCIRTLYDLPSSLPDDEVVLFAQQKRRAQTGGDFMQHHLHQIVAISCCMRWGQDKVHVGTIGEMDDGEEVVIAKFFELIEKHTPQLVSWNGGGFDLPVLQYRSLL
;
A
#
# COMPACT_ATOMS: atom_id res chain seq x y z
N MET A 1 -18.30 -22.68 -5.18
CA MET A 1 -18.28 -21.31 -5.73
C MET A 1 -17.01 -20.65 -5.23
N THR A 2 -16.18 -20.10 -6.10
CA THR A 2 -14.88 -19.51 -5.71
C THR A 2 -15.10 -18.26 -4.87
N THR A 3 -14.43 -18.15 -3.72
CA THR A 3 -14.35 -16.92 -2.93
C THR A 3 -13.63 -15.85 -3.76
N ILE A 4 -14.17 -14.65 -3.86
CA ILE A 4 -13.54 -13.53 -4.56
C ILE A 4 -13.25 -12.44 -3.54
N LEU A 5 -12.05 -11.87 -3.61
CA LEU A 5 -11.66 -10.69 -2.85
C LEU A 5 -11.22 -9.62 -3.86
N ALA A 6 -12.09 -8.64 -4.09
CA ALA A 6 -11.70 -7.42 -4.78
C ALA A 6 -11.07 -6.46 -3.76
N PHE A 7 -9.91 -5.88 -4.06
CA PHE A 7 -9.23 -4.98 -3.15
C PHE A 7 -8.48 -3.86 -3.88
N ASP A 8 -8.16 -2.82 -3.13
CA ASP A 8 -7.38 -1.66 -3.55
C ASP A 8 -6.61 -1.11 -2.32
N ILE A 9 -5.43 -0.53 -2.54
CA ILE A 9 -4.63 0.12 -1.49
C ILE A 9 -4.51 1.63 -1.73
N GLU A 10 -4.55 2.39 -0.64
CA GLU A 10 -4.24 3.82 -0.66
C GLU A 10 -2.89 4.05 0.01
N THR A 11 -2.10 4.96 -0.57
CA THR A 11 -0.73 5.21 -0.13
C THR A 11 -0.40 6.68 -0.02
N VAL A 12 0.56 6.98 0.85
CA VAL A 12 1.22 8.28 0.96
C VAL A 12 2.72 8.11 0.72
N PRO A 13 3.48 9.18 0.45
CA PRO A 13 4.94 9.09 0.43
C PRO A 13 5.51 8.59 1.76
N ASP A 14 6.38 7.57 1.73
CA ASP A 14 7.12 7.15 2.91
C ASP A 14 8.28 8.11 3.17
N VAL A 15 8.00 9.12 3.99
CA VAL A 15 8.98 10.13 4.39
C VAL A 15 10.21 9.51 5.04
N GLN A 16 10.02 8.51 5.90
CA GLN A 16 11.12 7.91 6.66
C GLN A 16 12.03 7.10 5.74
N CYS A 17 11.47 6.34 4.81
CA CYS A 17 12.23 5.62 3.79
C CYS A 17 12.96 6.59 2.86
N ILE A 18 12.31 7.67 2.39
CA ILE A 18 12.95 8.71 1.57
C ILE A 18 14.14 9.33 2.31
N ARG A 19 13.94 9.72 3.58
CA ARG A 19 14.98 10.32 4.41
C ARG A 19 16.18 9.38 4.56
N THR A 20 15.92 8.11 4.80
CA THR A 20 16.94 7.06 4.93
C THR A 20 17.67 6.81 3.62
N LEU A 21 16.94 6.69 2.50
CA LEU A 21 17.50 6.38 1.18
C LEU A 21 18.44 7.47 0.67
N TYR A 22 18.16 8.73 1.00
CA TYR A 22 18.92 9.88 0.50
C TYR A 22 19.76 10.59 1.56
N ASP A 23 19.90 9.99 2.75
CA ASP A 23 20.69 10.53 3.87
C ASP A 23 20.31 11.99 4.20
N LEU A 24 19.01 12.27 4.25
CA LEU A 24 18.49 13.61 4.51
C LEU A 24 18.47 13.90 6.02
N PRO A 25 18.85 15.12 6.46
CA PRO A 25 18.98 15.44 7.89
C PRO A 25 17.62 15.40 8.57
N SER A 26 17.52 14.84 9.79
CA SER A 26 16.27 14.72 10.55
C SER A 26 15.56 16.04 10.85
N SER A 27 16.29 17.16 10.78
CA SER A 27 15.75 18.51 10.93
C SER A 27 14.98 19.03 9.71
N LEU A 28 15.11 18.37 8.55
CA LEU A 28 14.39 18.76 7.33
C LEU A 28 12.90 18.44 7.49
N PRO A 29 11.97 19.38 7.26
CA PRO A 29 10.53 19.12 7.32
C PRO A 29 10.09 17.99 6.37
N ASP A 30 9.07 17.23 6.77
CA ASP A 30 8.62 16.04 6.05
C ASP A 30 8.07 16.38 4.65
N ASP A 31 7.40 17.51 4.50
CA ASP A 31 6.93 18.02 3.20
C ASP A 31 8.09 18.38 2.27
N GLU A 32 9.18 18.94 2.80
CA GLU A 32 10.40 19.20 2.03
C GLU A 32 11.12 17.90 1.63
N VAL A 33 11.11 16.88 2.47
CA VAL A 33 11.63 15.53 2.14
C VAL A 33 10.87 14.93 0.95
N VAL A 34 9.54 14.99 0.99
CA VAL A 34 8.70 14.50 -0.12
C VAL A 34 8.93 15.32 -1.39
N LEU A 35 8.96 16.65 -1.27
CA LEU A 35 9.19 17.55 -2.40
C LEU A 35 10.53 17.26 -3.08
N PHE A 36 11.59 17.05 -2.29
CA PHE A 36 12.89 16.64 -2.80
C PHE A 36 12.80 15.34 -3.62
N ALA A 37 12.14 14.31 -3.10
CA ALA A 37 11.99 13.03 -3.80
C ALA A 37 11.20 13.17 -5.10
N GLN A 38 10.11 13.93 -5.09
CA GLN A 38 9.29 14.19 -6.27
C GLN A 38 10.05 14.96 -7.35
N GLN A 39 10.81 16.01 -6.97
CA GLN A 39 11.63 16.76 -7.92
C GLN A 39 12.72 15.89 -8.54
N LYS A 40 13.39 15.08 -7.72
CA LYS A 40 14.40 14.12 -8.19
C LYS A 40 13.79 13.11 -9.17
N ARG A 41 12.61 12.58 -8.87
CA ARG A 41 11.87 11.66 -9.73
C ARG A 41 11.50 12.31 -11.07
N ARG A 42 10.95 13.54 -11.04
CA ARG A 42 10.62 14.32 -12.26
C ARG A 42 11.84 14.54 -13.14
N ALA A 43 12.99 14.90 -12.56
CA ALA A 43 14.22 15.08 -13.32
C ALA A 43 14.71 13.78 -14.00
N GLN A 44 14.44 12.62 -13.39
CA GLN A 44 14.87 11.31 -13.90
C GLN A 44 13.92 10.71 -14.94
N THR A 45 12.60 10.86 -14.75
CA THR A 45 11.59 10.13 -15.55
C THR A 45 10.58 11.01 -16.27
N GLY A 46 10.61 12.32 -16.05
CA GLY A 46 9.62 13.26 -16.58
C GLY A 46 8.27 13.27 -15.85
N GLY A 47 8.13 12.51 -14.75
CA GLY A 47 6.93 12.45 -13.91
C GLY A 47 7.28 12.32 -12.43
N ASP A 48 6.32 12.52 -11.52
CA ASP A 48 6.51 12.48 -10.06
C ASP A 48 6.02 11.21 -9.38
N PHE A 49 5.45 10.26 -10.12
CA PHE A 49 5.05 8.97 -9.56
C PHE A 49 6.28 8.24 -9.00
N MET A 50 6.30 8.04 -7.69
CA MET A 50 7.45 7.51 -6.97
C MET A 50 7.65 6.01 -7.22
N GLN A 51 8.83 5.50 -6.91
CA GLN A 51 9.10 4.08 -6.92
C GLN A 51 8.30 3.37 -5.82
N HIS A 52 7.82 2.15 -6.09
CA HIS A 52 6.90 1.41 -5.20
C HIS A 52 7.37 1.29 -3.74
N HIS A 53 8.68 1.15 -3.49
CA HIS A 53 9.22 1.06 -2.13
C HIS A 53 9.17 2.38 -1.34
N LEU A 54 8.87 3.51 -1.99
CA LEU A 54 8.72 4.83 -1.37
C LEU A 54 7.25 5.19 -1.10
N HIS A 55 6.35 4.22 -1.19
CA HIS A 55 4.95 4.36 -0.79
C HIS A 55 4.75 3.73 0.57
N GLN A 56 4.01 4.39 1.44
CA GLN A 56 3.52 3.89 2.72
C GLN A 56 2.02 3.63 2.58
N ILE A 57 1.55 2.44 2.93
CA ILE A 57 0.14 2.07 2.90
C ILE A 57 -0.57 2.71 4.09
N VAL A 58 -1.69 3.39 3.80
CA VAL A 58 -2.55 4.02 4.82
C VAL A 58 -3.95 3.40 4.88
N ALA A 59 -4.36 2.66 3.86
CA ALA A 59 -5.60 1.90 3.88
C ALA A 59 -5.55 0.73 2.90
N ILE A 60 -6.28 -0.35 3.24
CA ILE A 60 -6.58 -1.45 2.33
C ILE A 60 -8.09 -1.67 2.38
N SER A 61 -8.79 -1.39 1.29
CA SER A 61 -10.24 -1.58 1.21
C SER A 61 -10.58 -2.80 0.37
N CYS A 62 -11.62 -3.52 0.77
CA CYS A 62 -11.98 -4.78 0.15
C CYS A 62 -13.49 -4.98 -0.01
N CYS A 63 -13.85 -5.74 -1.04
CA CYS A 63 -15.16 -6.32 -1.26
C CYS A 63 -14.99 -7.83 -1.41
N MET A 64 -15.46 -8.60 -0.43
CA MET A 64 -15.37 -10.05 -0.42
C MET A 64 -16.72 -10.69 -0.71
N ARG A 65 -16.74 -11.67 -1.62
CA ARG A 65 -17.89 -12.52 -1.90
C ARG A 65 -17.56 -13.97 -1.60
N TRP A 66 -18.40 -14.65 -0.81
CA TRP A 66 -18.23 -16.07 -0.47
C TRP A 66 -19.57 -16.78 -0.26
N GLY A 67 -19.55 -18.11 -0.29
CA GLY A 67 -20.79 -18.90 -0.26
C GLY A 67 -21.67 -18.59 -1.48
N GLN A 68 -22.99 -18.75 -1.35
CA GLN A 68 -23.93 -18.44 -2.44
C GLN A 68 -24.21 -16.93 -2.53
N ASP A 69 -24.52 -16.28 -1.39
CA ASP A 69 -25.06 -14.90 -1.39
C ASP A 69 -24.39 -13.96 -0.38
N LYS A 70 -23.21 -14.32 0.19
CA LYS A 70 -22.54 -13.46 1.17
C LYS A 70 -21.63 -12.47 0.47
N VAL A 71 -21.86 -11.18 0.73
CA VAL A 71 -21.03 -10.07 0.29
C VAL A 71 -20.71 -9.20 1.51
N HIS A 72 -19.46 -8.80 1.64
CA HIS A 72 -19.02 -7.85 2.65
C HIS A 72 -18.10 -6.82 2.01
N VAL A 73 -18.32 -5.55 2.35
CA VAL A 73 -17.49 -4.43 1.93
C VAL A 73 -16.95 -3.77 3.19
N GLY A 74 -15.64 -3.56 3.26
CA GLY A 74 -15.01 -2.97 4.42
C GLY A 74 -13.54 -2.64 4.19
N THR A 75 -13.00 -1.77 5.02
CA THR A 75 -11.58 -1.46 5.09
C THR A 75 -10.94 -2.31 6.17
N ILE A 76 -9.75 -2.84 5.91
CA ILE A 76 -9.00 -3.68 6.84
C ILE A 76 -8.42 -2.81 7.95
N GLY A 77 -8.61 -3.24 9.19
CA GLY A 77 -8.10 -2.54 10.38
C GLY A 77 -9.05 -1.48 10.91
N GLU A 78 -8.60 -0.81 11.98
CA GLU A 78 -9.25 0.32 12.62
C GLU A 78 -8.50 1.62 12.28
N MET A 79 -9.10 2.79 12.57
CA MET A 79 -8.48 4.09 12.23
C MET A 79 -7.11 4.33 12.87
N ASP A 80 -6.86 3.73 14.04
CA ASP A 80 -5.62 3.90 14.80
C ASP A 80 -4.62 2.74 14.57
N ASP A 81 -4.95 1.78 13.71
CA ASP A 81 -4.03 0.70 13.37
C ASP A 81 -2.86 1.22 12.52
N GLY A 82 -1.64 0.85 12.89
CA GLY A 82 -0.46 1.10 12.07
C GLY A 82 -0.44 0.25 10.80
N GLU A 83 0.38 0.67 9.82
CA GLU A 83 0.52 0.00 8.53
C GLU A 83 0.82 -1.51 8.66
N GLU A 84 1.74 -1.89 9.55
CA GLU A 84 2.10 -3.28 9.82
C GLU A 84 0.87 -4.14 10.16
N VAL A 85 -0.01 -3.62 11.03
CA VAL A 85 -1.22 -4.30 11.47
C VAL A 85 -2.20 -4.46 10.32
N VAL A 86 -2.39 -3.41 9.51
CA VAL A 86 -3.28 -3.45 8.35
C VAL A 86 -2.81 -4.46 7.30
N ILE A 87 -1.50 -4.48 7.01
CA ILE A 87 -0.88 -5.43 6.08
C ILE A 87 -1.03 -6.87 6.60
N ALA A 88 -0.72 -7.11 7.87
CA ALA A 88 -0.84 -8.43 8.49
C ALA A 88 -2.28 -8.95 8.39
N LYS A 89 -3.28 -8.15 8.80
CA LYS A 89 -4.70 -8.50 8.71
C LYS A 89 -5.15 -8.81 7.27
N PHE A 90 -4.61 -8.09 6.28
CA PHE A 90 -4.91 -8.37 4.87
C PHE A 90 -4.38 -9.75 4.44
N PHE A 91 -3.14 -10.08 4.79
CA PHE A 91 -2.59 -11.41 4.46
C PHE A 91 -3.23 -12.54 5.27
N GLU A 92 -3.62 -12.31 6.52
CA GLU A 92 -4.44 -13.26 7.30
C GLU A 92 -5.79 -13.54 6.63
N LEU A 93 -6.45 -12.51 6.08
CA LEU A 93 -7.69 -12.67 5.32
C LEU A 93 -7.47 -13.55 4.08
N ILE A 94 -6.37 -13.31 3.34
CA ILE A 94 -5.99 -14.11 2.17
C ILE A 94 -5.70 -15.55 2.57
N GLU A 95 -4.91 -15.77 3.62
CA GLU A 95 -4.57 -17.11 4.10
C GLU A 95 -5.83 -17.90 4.49
N LYS A 96 -6.69 -17.28 5.30
CA LYS A 96 -7.92 -17.89 5.82
C LYS A 96 -8.91 -18.29 4.72
N HIS A 97 -9.06 -17.46 3.70
CA HIS A 97 -10.12 -17.63 2.70
C HIS A 97 -9.61 -18.15 1.35
N THR A 98 -8.30 -18.05 1.10
CA THR A 98 -7.63 -18.36 -0.17
C THR A 98 -8.43 -17.88 -1.39
N PRO A 99 -8.81 -16.58 -1.43
CA PRO A 99 -9.71 -16.07 -2.46
C PRO A 99 -9.01 -15.92 -3.82
N GLN A 100 -9.81 -15.89 -4.89
CA GLN A 100 -9.35 -15.27 -6.14
C GLN A 100 -9.26 -13.76 -5.92
N LEU A 101 -8.06 -13.21 -6.07
CA LEU A 101 -7.82 -11.78 -5.98
C LEU A 101 -8.26 -11.06 -7.25
N VAL A 102 -8.91 -9.92 -7.09
CA VAL A 102 -9.31 -9.01 -8.16
C VAL A 102 -8.86 -7.60 -7.77
N SER A 103 -8.19 -6.91 -8.68
CA SER A 103 -7.79 -5.52 -8.48
C SER A 103 -7.68 -4.80 -9.81
N TRP A 104 -7.67 -3.47 -9.77
CA TRP A 104 -7.42 -2.66 -10.95
C TRP A 104 -5.94 -2.28 -11.00
N ASN A 105 -5.20 -2.80 -11.99
CA ASN A 105 -3.76 -2.61 -12.10
C ASN A 105 -2.93 -3.08 -10.87
N GLY A 106 -3.46 -3.97 -10.02
CA GLY A 106 -2.73 -4.37 -8.82
C GLY A 106 -1.44 -5.16 -9.09
N GLY A 107 -1.29 -5.77 -10.26
CA GLY A 107 0.01 -6.33 -10.68
C GLY A 107 1.06 -5.26 -10.99
N GLY A 108 0.62 -4.06 -11.38
CA GLY A 108 1.48 -2.93 -11.70
C GLY A 108 1.82 -2.03 -10.50
N PHE A 109 1.01 -2.05 -9.44
CA PHE A 109 1.19 -1.16 -8.30
C PHE A 109 0.92 -1.83 -6.94
N ASP A 110 -0.33 -2.23 -6.66
CA ASP A 110 -0.77 -2.64 -5.32
C ASP A 110 0.02 -3.82 -4.75
N LEU A 111 0.15 -4.90 -5.51
CA LEU A 111 0.89 -6.10 -5.09
C LEU A 111 2.40 -5.82 -4.95
N PRO A 112 3.07 -5.12 -5.89
CA PRO A 112 4.45 -4.67 -5.67
C PRO A 112 4.64 -3.82 -4.40
N VAL A 113 3.74 -2.86 -4.12
CA VAL A 113 3.83 -2.04 -2.91
C VAL A 113 3.65 -2.92 -1.66
N LEU A 114 2.58 -3.71 -1.59
CA LEU A 114 2.35 -4.68 -0.50
C LEU A 114 3.57 -5.58 -0.27
N GLN A 115 4.19 -6.07 -1.35
CA GLN A 115 5.41 -6.88 -1.27
C GLN A 115 6.56 -6.12 -0.61
N TYR A 116 6.87 -4.90 -1.06
CA TYR A 116 7.95 -4.12 -0.45
C TYR A 116 7.67 -3.79 1.00
N ARG A 117 6.42 -3.42 1.33
CA ARG A 117 6.03 -3.06 2.71
C ARG A 117 6.03 -4.25 3.66
N SER A 118 5.80 -5.46 3.16
CA SER A 118 5.86 -6.68 3.97
C SER A 118 7.29 -7.12 4.31
N LEU A 119 8.32 -6.47 3.75
CA LEU A 119 9.74 -6.82 3.99
C LEU A 119 10.45 -5.87 4.97
N LEU A 120 9.80 -4.78 5.35
CA LEU A 120 10.31 -3.77 6.29
C LEU A 120 9.93 -4.14 7.73
#